data_AF-A0A1N6LWS5-F1
#
_entry.id   AF-A0A1N6LWS5-F1
#
_cell.length_a   1.000
_cell.length_b   1.000
_cell.length_c   1.000
_cell.angle_alpha   90.00
_cell.angle_beta   90.00
_cell.angle_gamma   90.00
#
_symmetry.space_group_name_H-M   'P 1'
#
loop_
_entity.id
_entity.type
_entity.pdbx_description
1 polymer ?
#
loop_
_entity_poly.entity_id
_entity_poly.type
_entity_poly.pdbx_seq_one_letter_code
_entity_poly.pdbx_strand_id
1 'polypeptide(L)'
;MYSPSSVNEQINAFGALIKSRVHLHKCLNLLSCLPNQEITQLLIDHDNDNDVKAKLVDTNEKLLQILAHFIAIHNSKGEKYRLREPKIANDIFLANYDRWPTIKRRFFQKCDEWNEKTEMKVNLEFKCLDQSPSIQVAYAMQNLDKSLKRCHPLQLPDKYIGKDVFDKLGVSDRLLSEIYTDQDYYIHLLKQLVNIKGGLCNEKQLKDGQKELYGRKREKNTARKSKERQIRYVLHEKLEHFMEPMPPKYKMDSKVINLLITSLFK
;
A
#
# COMPACT_ATOMS: atom_id res chain seq x y z
N MET A 1 36.84 -14.62 -2.62
CA MET A 1 36.72 -13.23 -2.12
C MET A 1 36.28 -12.35 -3.27
N TYR A 2 35.13 -11.67 -3.16
CA TYR A 2 34.68 -10.73 -4.19
C TYR A 2 35.53 -9.45 -4.14
N SER A 3 35.89 -8.90 -5.31
CA SER A 3 36.60 -7.62 -5.39
C SER A 3 35.70 -6.48 -4.88
N PRO A 4 36.21 -5.52 -4.10
CA PRO A 4 35.42 -4.37 -3.64
C PRO A 4 34.78 -3.57 -4.81
N SER A 5 35.37 -3.63 -6.01
CA SER A 5 34.77 -3.04 -7.22
C SER A 5 33.44 -3.70 -7.61
N SER A 6 33.34 -5.04 -7.54
CA SER A 6 32.13 -5.74 -7.96
C SER A 6 30.98 -5.55 -6.99
N VAL A 7 31.27 -5.38 -5.70
CA VAL A 7 30.27 -5.03 -4.69
C VAL A 7 29.72 -3.63 -4.93
N ASN A 8 30.58 -2.66 -5.26
CA ASN A 8 30.14 -1.30 -5.58
C ASN A 8 29.30 -1.24 -6.87
N GLU A 9 29.65 -2.01 -7.89
CA GLU A 9 28.84 -2.16 -9.10
C GLU A 9 27.45 -2.73 -8.79
N GLN A 10 27.37 -3.75 -7.93
CA GLN A 10 26.09 -4.34 -7.51
C GLN A 10 25.24 -3.33 -6.73
N ILE A 11 25.83 -2.56 -5.81
CA ILE A 11 25.12 -1.51 -5.06
C ILE A 11 24.59 -0.43 -6.01
N ASN A 12 25.39 -0.02 -7.00
CA ASN A 12 24.98 0.97 -8.00
C ASN A 12 23.84 0.44 -8.89
N ALA A 13 23.93 -0.80 -9.36
CA ALA A 13 22.88 -1.45 -10.13
C ALA A 13 21.58 -1.57 -9.33
N PHE A 14 21.66 -1.96 -8.05
CA PHE A 14 20.52 -2.01 -7.15
C PHE A 14 19.91 -0.62 -6.93
N GLY A 15 20.75 0.40 -6.72
CA GLY A 15 20.30 1.80 -6.60
C GLY A 15 19.59 2.30 -7.86
N ALA A 16 20.07 1.95 -9.05
CA ALA A 16 19.40 2.26 -10.31
C ALA A 16 18.05 1.55 -10.46
N LEU A 17 17.96 0.29 -10.04
CA LEU A 17 16.73 -0.49 -10.05
C LEU A 17 15.66 0.10 -9.11
N ILE A 18 16.06 0.58 -7.93
CA ILE A 18 15.09 1.22 -7.04
C ILE A 18 14.62 2.56 -7.63
N LYS A 19 15.51 3.36 -8.25
CA LYS A 19 15.11 4.60 -8.93
C LYS A 19 14.10 4.33 -10.05
N SER A 20 14.38 3.37 -10.94
CA SER A 20 13.45 3.03 -12.02
C SER A 20 12.10 2.57 -11.46
N ARG A 21 12.11 1.83 -10.35
CA ARG A 21 10.89 1.41 -9.65
C ARG A 21 10.09 2.59 -9.08
N VAL A 22 10.75 3.59 -8.50
CA VAL A 22 10.09 4.83 -8.03
C VAL A 22 9.42 5.56 -9.18
N HIS A 23 10.08 5.64 -10.34
CA HIS A 23 9.47 6.21 -11.55
C HIS A 23 8.25 5.41 -12.02
N LEU A 24 8.33 4.08 -12.04
CA LEU A 24 7.20 3.21 -12.38
C LEU A 24 6.01 3.43 -11.44
N HIS A 25 6.25 3.55 -10.14
CA HIS A 25 5.18 3.84 -9.18
C HIS A 25 4.52 5.20 -9.44
N LYS A 26 5.31 6.23 -9.80
CA LYS A 26 4.75 7.54 -10.21
C LYS A 26 3.89 7.41 -11.47
N CYS A 27 4.34 6.67 -12.47
CA CYS A 27 3.55 6.39 -13.67
C CYS A 27 2.25 5.67 -13.32
N LEU A 28 2.30 4.65 -12.46
CA LEU A 28 1.12 3.91 -12.02
C LEU A 28 0.12 4.81 -11.27
N ASN A 29 0.59 5.72 -10.44
CA ASN A 29 -0.28 6.69 -9.76
C ASN A 29 -0.92 7.70 -10.71
N LEU A 30 -0.26 8.03 -11.83
CA LEU A 30 -0.87 8.88 -12.87
C LEU A 30 -1.91 8.08 -13.65
N LEU A 31 -1.62 6.82 -13.99
CA LEU A 31 -2.55 5.93 -14.67
C LEU A 31 -3.80 5.66 -13.83
N SER A 32 -3.66 5.53 -12.51
CA SER A 32 -4.81 5.33 -11.61
C SER A 32 -5.75 6.53 -11.55
N CYS A 33 -5.36 7.70 -12.06
CA CYS A 33 -6.21 8.88 -12.17
C CYS A 33 -7.02 8.93 -13.48
N LEU A 34 -6.68 8.08 -14.46
CA LEU A 34 -7.35 8.07 -15.76
C LEU A 34 -8.73 7.41 -15.68
N PRO A 35 -9.66 7.85 -16.55
CA PRO A 35 -10.99 7.25 -16.62
C PRO A 35 -10.89 5.78 -17.04
N ASN A 36 -11.72 4.95 -16.41
CA ASN A 36 -11.88 3.55 -16.75
C ASN A 36 -12.43 3.35 -18.19
N GLN A 37 -12.24 2.17 -18.76
CA GLN A 37 -12.76 1.75 -20.06
C GLN A 37 -14.28 1.96 -20.17
N GLU A 38 -15.06 1.68 -19.12
CA GLU A 38 -16.51 1.90 -19.13
C GLU A 38 -16.89 3.38 -19.27
N ILE A 39 -16.21 4.27 -18.54
CA ILE A 39 -16.42 5.73 -18.67
C ILE A 39 -15.96 6.19 -20.03
N THR A 40 -14.85 5.64 -20.49
CA THR A 40 -14.27 5.98 -21.78
C THR A 40 -15.25 5.62 -22.88
N GLN A 41 -15.92 4.47 -22.79
CA GLN A 41 -17.01 4.09 -23.68
C GLN A 41 -18.22 5.04 -23.55
N LEU A 42 -18.66 5.37 -22.33
CA LEU A 42 -19.75 6.32 -22.12
C LEU A 42 -19.44 7.73 -22.65
N LEU A 43 -18.20 8.20 -22.52
CA LEU A 43 -17.72 9.46 -23.07
C LEU A 43 -17.65 9.41 -24.60
N ILE A 44 -17.23 8.27 -25.16
CA ILE A 44 -17.19 8.02 -26.61
C ILE A 44 -18.61 8.02 -27.21
N ASP A 45 -19.58 7.53 -26.45
CA ASP A 45 -20.99 7.44 -26.86
C ASP A 45 -21.73 8.78 -26.71
N HIS A 46 -21.37 9.59 -25.70
CA HIS A 46 -21.97 10.91 -25.46
C HIS A 46 -21.34 12.04 -26.26
N ASP A 47 -20.00 12.04 -26.44
CA ASP A 47 -19.28 13.03 -27.23
C ASP A 47 -18.77 12.39 -28.54
N ASN A 48 -19.37 12.81 -29.66
CA ASN A 48 -18.86 12.57 -31.02
C ASN A 48 -17.60 13.42 -31.32
N ASP A 49 -16.83 13.79 -30.30
CA ASP A 49 -15.63 14.58 -30.47
C ASP A 49 -14.48 13.67 -30.92
N ASN A 50 -14.28 13.61 -32.23
CA ASN A 50 -13.23 12.82 -32.87
C ASN A 50 -11.83 13.14 -32.34
N ASP A 51 -11.63 14.35 -31.79
CA ASP A 51 -10.33 14.80 -31.27
C ASP A 51 -9.99 14.12 -29.93
N VAL A 52 -10.98 13.88 -29.07
CA VAL A 52 -10.81 13.14 -27.82
C VAL A 52 -10.52 11.66 -28.11
N LYS A 53 -11.25 11.07 -29.07
CA LYS A 53 -11.04 9.69 -29.52
C LYS A 53 -9.62 9.51 -30.10
N ALA A 54 -9.17 10.45 -30.93
CA ALA A 54 -7.82 10.42 -31.50
C ALA A 54 -6.73 10.52 -30.43
N LYS A 55 -6.87 11.44 -29.45
CA LYS A 55 -5.91 11.58 -28.34
C LYS A 55 -5.86 10.32 -27.46
N LEU A 56 -7.01 9.69 -27.20
CA LEU A 56 -7.07 8.44 -26.44
C LEU A 56 -6.31 7.31 -27.16
N VAL A 57 -6.55 7.13 -28.46
CA VAL A 57 -5.85 6.12 -29.27
C VAL A 57 -4.33 6.38 -29.26
N ASP A 58 -3.91 7.63 -29.47
CA ASP A 58 -2.49 8.03 -29.40
C ASP A 58 -1.87 7.76 -28.02
N THR A 59 -2.60 8.02 -26.92
CA THR A 59 -2.10 7.68 -25.57
C THR A 59 -1.95 6.18 -25.37
N ASN A 60 -2.89 5.37 -25.87
CA ASN A 60 -2.80 3.91 -25.78
C ASN A 60 -1.62 3.36 -26.59
N GLU A 61 -1.40 3.89 -27.81
CA GLU A 61 -0.24 3.53 -28.63
C GLU A 61 1.08 3.87 -27.93
N LYS A 62 1.19 5.06 -27.32
CA LYS A 62 2.37 5.45 -26.54
C LYS A 62 2.59 4.54 -25.33
N LEU A 63 1.53 4.14 -24.62
CA LEU A 63 1.62 3.20 -23.50
C LEU A 63 2.11 1.82 -23.97
N LEU A 64 1.60 1.33 -25.09
CA LEU A 64 2.06 0.09 -25.70
C LEU A 64 3.52 0.18 -26.12
N GLN A 65 3.96 1.29 -26.72
CA GLN A 65 5.36 1.52 -27.06
C GLN A 65 6.24 1.48 -25.81
N ILE A 66 5.86 2.16 -24.72
CA ILE A 66 6.60 2.14 -23.45
C ILE A 66 6.75 0.71 -22.92
N LEU A 67 5.67 -0.07 -22.93
CA LEU A 67 5.68 -1.48 -22.52
C LEU A 67 6.63 -2.30 -23.40
N ALA A 68 6.61 -2.07 -24.71
CA ALA A 68 7.51 -2.69 -25.67
C ALA A 68 8.99 -2.39 -25.32
N HIS A 69 9.30 -1.13 -25.00
CA HIS A 69 10.65 -0.70 -24.60
C HIS A 69 11.09 -1.39 -23.30
N PHE A 70 10.23 -1.46 -22.28
CA PHE A 70 10.54 -2.18 -21.04
C PHE A 70 10.86 -3.65 -21.28
N ILE A 71 10.13 -4.29 -22.18
CA ILE A 71 10.35 -5.69 -22.56
C ILE A 71 11.68 -5.87 -23.31
N ALA A 72 12.00 -4.97 -24.23
CA ALA A 72 13.27 -4.97 -24.95
C ALA A 72 14.46 -4.78 -23.98
N ILE A 73 14.33 -3.87 -23.02
CA ILE A 73 15.28 -3.65 -21.91
C ILE A 73 15.48 -4.92 -21.10
N HIS A 74 14.40 -5.59 -20.72
CA HIS A 74 14.49 -6.82 -19.94
C HIS A 74 15.17 -7.96 -20.72
N ASN A 75 14.99 -8.02 -22.05
CA ASN A 75 15.56 -9.06 -22.89
C ASN A 75 17.05 -8.88 -23.21
N SER A 76 17.57 -7.64 -23.19
CA SER A 76 18.90 -7.34 -23.70
C SER A 76 20.05 -7.86 -22.82
N LYS A 77 19.80 -8.33 -21.58
CA LYS A 77 20.80 -8.89 -20.65
C LYS A 77 22.11 -8.08 -20.54
N GLY A 78 22.08 -6.77 -20.80
CA GLY A 78 23.25 -5.88 -20.74
C GLY A 78 24.08 -5.77 -22.04
N GLU A 79 23.68 -6.36 -23.17
CA GLU A 79 24.29 -6.07 -24.46
C GLU A 79 23.76 -4.76 -25.07
N LYS A 80 24.65 -4.02 -25.76
CA LYS A 80 24.37 -2.71 -26.37
C LYS A 80 23.09 -2.76 -27.21
N TYR A 81 22.08 -2.04 -26.73
CA TYR A 81 20.74 -1.95 -27.29
C TYR A 81 20.71 -1.74 -28.81
N ARG A 82 20.21 -2.73 -29.55
CA ARG A 82 19.47 -2.45 -30.79
C ARG A 82 17.99 -2.46 -30.43
N LEU A 83 17.40 -1.27 -30.31
CA LEU A 83 15.96 -1.06 -30.17
C LEU A 83 15.30 -1.59 -31.45
N ARG A 84 14.94 -2.88 -31.46
CA ARG A 84 13.98 -3.37 -32.44
C ARG A 84 12.62 -3.06 -31.84
N GLU A 85 11.85 -2.19 -32.48
CA GLU A 85 10.47 -1.92 -32.10
C GLU A 85 9.71 -3.25 -31.99
N PRO A 86 9.28 -3.64 -30.78
CA PRO A 86 8.49 -4.85 -30.66
C PRO A 86 7.13 -4.56 -31.28
N LYS A 87 6.82 -5.22 -32.38
CA LYS A 87 5.46 -5.24 -32.93
C LYS A 87 4.59 -6.01 -31.95
N ILE A 88 3.86 -5.29 -31.09
CA ILE A 88 2.86 -5.89 -30.20
C ILE A 88 1.66 -6.24 -31.08
N ALA A 89 1.69 -7.44 -31.67
CA ALA A 89 0.56 -8.00 -32.39
C ALA A 89 -0.21 -8.94 -31.44
N ASN A 90 -1.37 -8.46 -30.97
CA ASN A 90 -2.40 -9.16 -30.21
C ASN A 90 -2.03 -9.68 -28.80
N ASP A 91 -3.07 -9.86 -27.96
CA ASP A 91 -3.06 -10.30 -26.55
C ASP A 91 -2.23 -11.57 -26.28
N ILE A 92 -1.97 -12.36 -27.32
CA ILE A 92 -1.15 -13.57 -27.30
C ILE A 92 0.31 -13.25 -26.90
N PHE A 93 0.81 -12.04 -27.20
CA PHE A 93 2.17 -11.65 -26.85
C PHE A 93 2.43 -11.64 -25.34
N LEU A 94 1.50 -11.11 -24.53
CA LEU A 94 1.65 -11.05 -23.07
C LEU A 94 1.60 -12.44 -22.44
N ALA A 95 0.69 -13.30 -22.92
CA ALA A 95 0.60 -14.69 -22.47
C ALA A 95 1.88 -15.48 -22.77
N ASN A 96 2.50 -15.26 -23.94
CA ASN A 96 3.77 -15.88 -24.31
C ASN A 96 4.99 -15.21 -23.63
N TYR A 97 4.87 -13.96 -23.21
CA TYR A 97 5.94 -13.22 -22.54
C TYR A 97 6.06 -13.55 -21.06
N ASP A 98 5.05 -14.19 -20.45
CA ASP A 98 5.14 -14.58 -19.05
C ASP A 98 6.25 -15.63 -18.84
N ARG A 99 7.46 -15.14 -18.54
CA ARG A 99 8.63 -15.94 -18.19
C ARG A 99 8.60 -16.35 -16.73
N TRP A 100 7.64 -15.85 -15.95
CA TRP A 100 7.54 -16.18 -14.54
C TRP A 100 7.48 -17.69 -14.32
N PRO A 101 6.65 -18.50 -15.01
CA PRO A 101 6.63 -19.95 -14.82
C PRO A 101 8.01 -20.61 -14.98
N THR A 102 8.79 -20.15 -15.97
CA THR A 102 10.12 -20.70 -16.28
C THR A 102 11.17 -20.30 -15.25
N ILE A 103 11.12 -19.06 -14.76
CA ILE A 103 12.12 -18.48 -13.86
C ILE A 103 11.79 -18.74 -12.39
N LYS A 104 10.49 -18.83 -12.06
CA LYS A 104 9.93 -18.93 -10.70
C LYS A 104 10.66 -19.97 -9.86
N ARG A 105 10.84 -21.18 -10.37
CA ARG A 105 11.51 -22.27 -9.64
C ARG A 105 12.96 -21.93 -9.29
N ARG A 106 13.76 -21.50 -10.27
CA ARG A 106 15.18 -21.16 -10.07
C ARG A 106 15.35 -19.94 -9.15
N PHE A 107 14.47 -18.96 -9.30
CA PHE A 107 14.46 -17.77 -8.47
C PHE A 107 14.19 -18.13 -7.01
N PHE A 108 13.12 -18.88 -6.73
CA PHE A 108 12.77 -19.27 -5.38
C PHE A 108 13.80 -20.19 -4.73
N GLN A 109 14.39 -21.13 -5.48
CA GLN A 109 15.51 -21.93 -5.00
C GLN A 109 16.67 -21.06 -4.52
N LYS A 110 17.09 -20.07 -5.33
CA LYS A 110 18.13 -19.14 -4.92
C LYS A 110 17.69 -18.31 -3.72
N CYS A 111 16.48 -17.77 -3.69
CA CYS A 111 15.99 -17.01 -2.54
C CYS A 111 16.04 -17.82 -1.25
N ASP A 112 15.66 -19.10 -1.29
CA ASP A 112 15.72 -19.99 -0.15
C ASP A 112 17.18 -20.29 0.26
N GLU A 113 18.07 -20.54 -0.70
CA GLU A 113 19.52 -20.70 -0.44
C GLU A 113 20.12 -19.46 0.23
N TRP A 114 19.73 -18.26 -0.21
CA TRP A 114 20.18 -17.00 0.39
C TRP A 114 19.56 -16.78 1.77
N ASN A 115 18.29 -17.15 1.96
CA ASN A 115 17.63 -17.08 3.25
C ASN A 115 18.29 -18.00 4.28
N GLU A 116 18.67 -19.21 3.88
CA GLU A 116 19.42 -20.16 4.70
C GLU A 116 20.83 -19.64 5.02
N LYS A 117 21.56 -19.12 4.03
CA LYS A 117 22.93 -18.58 4.23
C LYS A 117 22.99 -17.33 5.08
N THR A 118 21.96 -16.50 5.05
CA THR A 118 21.95 -15.22 5.77
C THR A 118 21.46 -15.35 7.20
N GLU A 119 20.86 -16.49 7.58
CA GLU A 119 20.29 -16.78 8.90
C GLU A 119 19.71 -15.54 9.60
N MET A 120 18.95 -14.70 8.86
CA MET A 120 18.41 -13.46 9.40
C MET A 120 17.28 -13.78 10.39
N LYS A 121 17.65 -14.23 11.59
CA LYS A 121 16.76 -14.42 12.73
C LYS A 121 16.39 -13.04 13.27
N VAL A 122 15.42 -12.41 12.62
CA VAL A 122 14.84 -11.15 13.09
C VAL A 122 13.93 -11.48 14.27
N ASN A 123 14.48 -11.43 15.50
CA ASN A 123 13.79 -11.49 16.79
C ASN A 123 12.46 -12.30 16.84
N LEU A 124 12.62 -13.62 16.97
CA LEU A 124 11.92 -14.65 17.80
C LEU A 124 10.43 -14.58 18.19
N GLU A 125 9.65 -13.54 17.90
CA GLU A 125 8.22 -13.49 18.26
C GLU A 125 7.28 -13.86 17.11
N PHE A 126 7.77 -13.87 15.87
CA PHE A 126 6.94 -14.11 14.69
C PHE A 126 7.41 -15.32 13.88
N LYS A 127 6.72 -16.44 14.06
CA LYS A 127 6.93 -17.71 13.31
C LYS A 127 6.84 -17.56 11.77
N CYS A 128 6.29 -16.47 11.27
CA CYS A 128 6.22 -16.19 9.83
C CYS A 128 7.57 -15.71 9.23
N LEU A 129 8.48 -15.18 10.04
CA LEU A 129 9.79 -14.70 9.59
C LEU A 129 10.83 -15.83 9.48
N ASP A 130 10.59 -16.97 10.12
CA ASP A 130 11.43 -18.18 10.03
C ASP A 130 11.10 -19.07 8.81
N GLN A 131 10.07 -18.70 8.04
CA GLN A 131 9.63 -19.49 6.88
C GLN A 131 10.41 -19.09 5.63
N SER A 132 10.77 -20.08 4.80
CA SER A 132 11.42 -19.80 3.54
C SER A 132 10.53 -18.94 2.62
N PRO A 133 11.11 -18.06 1.80
CA PRO A 133 10.38 -17.26 0.81
C PRO A 133 9.41 -18.10 -0.04
N SER A 134 9.79 -19.33 -0.42
CA SER A 134 8.90 -20.25 -1.14
C SER A 134 7.61 -20.57 -0.39
N ILE A 135 7.70 -20.83 0.91
CA ILE A 135 6.54 -21.16 1.77
C ILE A 135 5.64 -19.94 1.92
N GLN A 136 6.21 -18.75 2.14
CA GLN A 136 5.46 -17.52 2.25
C GLN A 136 4.66 -17.21 0.98
N VAL A 137 5.28 -17.42 -0.19
CA VAL A 137 4.60 -17.24 -1.48
C VAL A 137 3.54 -18.31 -1.69
N ALA A 138 3.81 -19.58 -1.36
CA ALA A 138 2.80 -20.64 -1.45
C ALA A 138 1.57 -20.33 -0.58
N TYR A 139 1.78 -19.83 0.63
CA TYR A 139 0.70 -19.40 1.52
C TYR A 139 -0.09 -18.20 0.97
N ALA A 140 0.60 -17.22 0.38
CA ALA A 140 -0.04 -16.08 -0.29
C ALA A 140 -0.86 -16.51 -1.51
N MET A 141 -0.39 -17.51 -2.26
CA MET A 141 -1.10 -18.10 -3.40
C MET A 141 -2.32 -18.91 -2.95
N GLN A 142 -2.26 -19.60 -1.80
CA GLN A 142 -3.43 -20.26 -1.20
C GLN A 142 -4.50 -19.27 -0.75
N ASN A 143 -4.10 -18.06 -0.35
CA ASN A 143 -4.99 -16.98 0.06
C ASN A 143 -5.04 -15.86 -1.00
N LEU A 144 -5.22 -16.24 -2.27
CA LEU A 144 -5.14 -15.31 -3.40
C LEU A 144 -6.08 -14.11 -3.23
N ASP A 145 -7.32 -14.33 -2.80
CA ASP A 145 -8.31 -13.26 -2.66
C ASP A 145 -7.88 -12.17 -1.67
N LYS A 146 -7.25 -12.57 -0.56
CA LYS A 146 -6.74 -11.61 0.44
C LYS A 146 -5.55 -10.84 -0.12
N SER A 147 -4.69 -11.50 -0.89
CA SER A 147 -3.54 -10.88 -1.53
C SER A 147 -3.98 -9.89 -2.62
N LEU A 148 -4.93 -10.29 -3.48
CA LEU A 148 -5.50 -9.44 -4.52
C LEU A 148 -6.15 -8.19 -3.91
N LYS A 149 -6.95 -8.34 -2.85
CA LYS A 149 -7.57 -7.19 -2.16
C LYS A 149 -6.55 -6.18 -1.62
N ARG A 150 -5.33 -6.61 -1.25
CA ARG A 150 -4.25 -5.71 -0.80
C ARG A 150 -3.58 -4.97 -1.96
N CYS A 151 -3.66 -5.53 -3.16
CA CYS A 151 -3.17 -4.90 -4.37
C CYS A 151 -4.12 -3.83 -4.90
N HIS A 152 -5.33 -3.70 -4.37
CA HIS A 152 -6.25 -2.64 -4.77
C HIS A 152 -6.27 -1.52 -3.71
N PRO A 153 -6.41 -0.25 -4.11
CA PRO A 153 -6.49 0.84 -3.16
C PRO A 153 -7.80 0.75 -2.38
N LEU A 154 -7.77 1.18 -1.13
CA LEU A 154 -8.96 1.23 -0.27
C LEU A 154 -9.92 2.35 -0.66
N GLN A 155 -9.43 3.36 -1.38
CA GLN A 155 -10.15 4.58 -1.76
C GLN A 155 -9.65 5.07 -3.11
N LEU A 156 -10.54 5.71 -3.89
CA LEU A 156 -10.14 6.30 -5.16
C LEU A 156 -9.16 7.46 -4.91
N PRO A 157 -8.20 7.67 -5.82
CA PRO A 157 -7.33 8.85 -5.77
C PRO A 157 -8.13 10.14 -5.70
N ASP A 158 -7.66 11.13 -4.94
CA ASP A 158 -8.34 12.42 -4.80
C ASP A 158 -8.50 13.16 -6.15
N LYS A 159 -7.53 12.97 -7.05
CA LYS A 159 -7.47 13.56 -8.40
C LYS A 159 -7.97 12.62 -9.49
N TYR A 160 -8.90 11.74 -9.17
CA TYR A 160 -9.49 10.84 -10.15
C TYR A 160 -10.38 11.61 -11.14
N ILE A 161 -10.14 11.44 -12.44
CA ILE A 161 -10.94 12.07 -13.50
C ILE A 161 -12.32 11.40 -13.53
N GLY A 162 -13.38 12.19 -13.37
CA GLY A 162 -14.76 11.68 -13.36
C GLY A 162 -15.30 11.28 -11.97
N LYS A 163 -14.60 11.63 -10.88
CA LYS A 163 -15.02 11.34 -9.50
C LYS A 163 -16.47 11.77 -9.21
N ASP A 164 -16.86 12.96 -9.66
CA ASP A 164 -18.21 13.52 -9.44
C ASP A 164 -19.32 12.69 -10.10
N VAL A 165 -18.99 11.98 -11.19
CA VAL A 165 -19.94 11.12 -11.92
C VAL A 165 -20.15 9.83 -11.12
N PHE A 166 -19.09 9.28 -10.54
CA PHE A 166 -19.17 8.05 -9.75
C PHE A 166 -19.79 8.21 -8.38
N ASP A 167 -19.51 9.32 -7.71
CA ASP A 167 -20.12 9.60 -6.41
C ASP A 167 -21.66 9.72 -6.56
N LYS A 168 -22.15 10.10 -7.75
CA LYS A 168 -23.59 10.11 -8.10
C LYS A 168 -24.14 8.73 -8.49
N LEU A 169 -23.34 7.89 -9.15
CA LEU A 169 -23.74 6.56 -9.63
C LEU A 169 -23.57 5.45 -8.57
N GLY A 170 -22.80 5.67 -7.50
CA GLY A 170 -22.56 4.69 -6.45
C GLY A 170 -21.71 3.49 -6.87
N VAL A 171 -20.93 3.60 -7.96
CA VAL A 171 -20.16 2.49 -8.58
C VAL A 171 -18.70 2.43 -8.08
N SER A 172 -18.38 3.13 -6.98
CA SER A 172 -17.02 3.29 -6.47
C SER A 172 -16.29 1.95 -6.20
N ASP A 173 -17.00 0.92 -5.72
CA ASP A 173 -16.39 -0.37 -5.37
C ASP A 173 -15.88 -1.17 -6.58
N ARG A 174 -16.56 -1.06 -7.74
CA ARG A 174 -16.11 -1.75 -8.97
C ARG A 174 -14.83 -1.11 -9.52
N LEU A 175 -14.77 0.22 -9.51
CA LEU A 175 -13.58 0.96 -9.95
C LEU A 175 -12.34 0.64 -9.11
N LEU A 176 -12.51 0.49 -7.80
CA LEU A 176 -11.41 0.13 -6.91
C LEU A 176 -10.83 -1.24 -7.27
N SER A 177 -11.66 -2.18 -7.72
CA SER A 177 -11.21 -3.51 -8.15
C SER A 177 -10.43 -3.52 -9.46
N GLU A 178 -10.45 -2.43 -10.22
CA GLU A 178 -9.71 -2.32 -11.48
C GLU A 178 -8.39 -1.57 -11.32
N ILE A 179 -8.32 -0.65 -10.35
CA ILE A 179 -7.09 0.07 -10.05
C ILE A 179 -6.15 -0.85 -9.27
N TYR A 180 -5.03 -1.22 -9.87
CA TYR A 180 -3.97 -1.96 -9.18
C TYR A 180 -2.96 -1.00 -8.56
N THR A 181 -2.52 -1.29 -7.34
CA THR A 181 -1.53 -0.52 -6.58
C THR A 181 -0.57 -1.45 -5.85
N ASP A 182 0.68 -1.02 -5.79
CA ASP A 182 1.77 -1.71 -5.09
C ASP A 182 2.32 -0.87 -3.93
N GLN A 183 1.46 -0.02 -3.37
CA GLN A 183 1.83 1.06 -2.45
C GLN A 183 2.60 0.53 -1.22
N ASP A 184 2.18 -0.60 -0.65
CA ASP A 184 2.86 -1.24 0.49
C ASP A 184 4.30 -1.61 0.16
N TYR A 185 4.52 -2.17 -1.03
CA TYR A 185 5.85 -2.54 -1.50
C TYR A 185 6.71 -1.32 -1.82
N TYR A 186 6.13 -0.31 -2.47
CA TYR A 186 6.81 0.96 -2.74
C TYR A 186 7.28 1.64 -1.44
N ILE A 187 6.44 1.69 -0.42
CA ILE A 187 6.80 2.27 0.88
C ILE A 187 7.91 1.45 1.55
N HIS A 188 7.87 0.13 1.44
CA HIS A 188 8.96 -0.71 1.95
C HIS A 188 10.30 -0.40 1.25
N LEU A 189 10.31 -0.27 -0.08
CA LEU A 189 11.50 0.10 -0.86
C LEU A 189 12.02 1.50 -0.51
N LEU A 190 11.12 2.48 -0.31
CA LEU A 190 11.52 3.82 0.14
C LEU A 190 12.20 3.78 1.50
N LYS A 191 11.66 3.02 2.45
CA LYS A 191 12.28 2.83 3.77
C LYS A 191 13.69 2.23 3.63
N GLN A 192 13.85 1.21 2.78
CA GLN A 192 15.17 0.64 2.50
C GLN A 192 16.14 1.67 1.91
N LEU A 193 15.69 2.51 0.96
CA LEU A 193 16.52 3.58 0.40
C LEU A 193 16.93 4.62 1.45
N VAL A 194 16.00 5.02 2.32
CA VAL A 194 16.28 5.95 3.41
C VAL A 194 17.29 5.33 4.38
N ASN A 195 17.15 4.05 4.72
CA ASN A 195 18.09 3.34 5.57
C ASN A 195 19.50 3.27 4.95
N ILE A 196 19.61 2.96 3.66
CA ILE A 196 20.89 2.91 2.93
C ILE A 196 21.57 4.29 2.89
N LYS A 197 20.80 5.37 2.72
CA LYS A 197 21.33 6.74 2.67
C LYS A 197 21.55 7.39 4.03
N GLY A 198 20.80 6.96 5.05
CA GLY A 198 20.70 7.63 6.34
C GLY A 198 21.56 7.06 7.47
N GLY A 199 22.17 5.89 7.30
CA GLY A 199 23.15 5.33 8.25
C GLY A 199 22.67 5.04 9.69
N LEU A 200 21.41 5.36 10.03
CA LEU A 200 20.88 5.31 11.40
C LEU A 200 19.55 4.55 11.39
N CYS A 201 19.55 3.33 11.91
CA CYS A 201 18.35 2.54 12.10
C CYS A 201 17.86 2.68 13.54
N ASN A 202 16.68 3.29 13.73
CA ASN A 202 15.89 3.09 14.94
C ASN A 202 14.71 2.17 14.58
N GLU A 203 14.75 0.95 15.11
CA GLU A 203 13.77 -0.15 14.92
C GLU A 203 12.30 0.27 15.15
N LYS A 204 12.08 1.34 15.93
CA LYS A 204 10.77 1.96 16.20
C LYS A 204 10.12 2.56 14.94
N GLN A 205 10.89 3.20 14.06
CA GLN A 205 10.36 3.82 12.84
C GLN A 205 9.85 2.79 11.82
N LEU A 206 10.42 1.58 11.82
CA LEU A 206 10.00 0.48 10.96
C LEU A 206 8.62 -0.07 11.38
N LYS A 207 8.43 -0.24 12.70
CA LYS A 207 7.17 -0.72 13.30
C LYS A 207 6.06 0.32 13.17
N ASP A 208 6.35 1.62 13.32
CA ASP A 208 5.35 2.68 13.20
C ASP A 208 4.81 2.83 11.77
N GLY A 209 5.69 2.79 10.76
CA GLY A 209 5.22 2.87 9.38
C GLY A 209 4.55 1.58 8.85
N GLN A 210 4.64 0.44 9.55
CA GLN A 210 3.82 -0.76 9.24
C GLN A 210 2.42 -0.64 9.86
N LYS A 211 2.31 0.00 11.03
CA LYS A 211 1.02 0.35 11.63
C LYS A 211 0.27 1.40 10.81
N GLU A 212 0.95 2.34 10.14
CA GLU A 212 0.27 3.28 9.22
C GLU A 212 -0.28 2.63 7.94
N LEU A 213 0.36 1.54 7.47
CA LEU A 213 -0.05 0.81 6.27
C LEU A 213 -1.18 -0.19 6.55
N TYR A 214 -1.04 -1.00 7.60
CA TYR A 214 -2.03 -2.03 7.96
C TYR A 214 -3.08 -1.57 8.97
N GLY A 215 -2.85 -0.43 9.62
CA GLY A 215 -3.73 0.17 10.64
C GLY A 215 -4.78 1.11 10.08
N ARG A 216 -4.90 1.29 8.76
CA ARG A 216 -6.12 1.86 8.15
C ARG A 216 -7.30 0.87 8.16
N LYS A 217 -7.45 0.09 9.24
CA LYS A 217 -8.81 -0.17 9.72
C LYS A 217 -9.37 1.21 10.04
N ARG A 218 -10.61 1.45 9.66
CA ARG A 218 -11.35 2.64 10.10
C ARG A 218 -11.37 2.66 11.62
N GLU A 219 -10.33 3.20 12.25
CA GLU A 219 -10.55 3.96 13.47
C GLU A 219 -11.54 5.00 13.03
N LYS A 220 -12.82 4.77 13.38
CA LYS A 220 -13.81 5.84 13.42
C LYS A 220 -13.07 6.99 14.09
N ASN A 221 -12.79 8.04 13.33
CA ASN A 221 -12.04 9.20 13.78
C ASN A 221 -12.66 9.75 15.07
N THR A 222 -12.28 9.19 16.22
CA THR A 222 -12.46 9.79 17.54
C THR A 222 -11.47 10.96 17.69
N ALA A 223 -10.45 11.01 16.83
CA ALA A 223 -9.58 12.16 16.58
C ALA A 223 -10.29 13.42 16.04
N ARG A 224 -11.61 13.40 15.85
CA ARG A 224 -12.43 14.60 15.59
C ARG A 224 -13.01 15.23 16.86
N LYS A 225 -12.67 14.73 18.04
CA LYS A 225 -12.86 15.45 19.30
C LYS A 225 -11.54 16.10 19.67
N SER A 226 -11.52 17.44 19.68
CA SER A 226 -10.42 18.23 20.24
C SER A 226 -10.02 17.64 21.60
N LYS A 227 -8.72 17.71 21.93
CA LYS A 227 -8.09 17.16 23.15
C LYS A 227 -8.79 17.51 24.49
N GLU A 228 -9.74 18.43 24.46
CA GLU A 228 -10.59 18.90 25.56
C GLU A 228 -11.90 18.12 25.76
N ARG A 229 -12.36 17.32 24.78
CA ARG A 229 -13.67 16.62 24.84
C ARG A 229 -13.59 15.14 25.23
N GLN A 230 -12.42 14.69 25.69
CA GLN A 230 -12.21 13.34 26.22
C GLN A 230 -11.83 13.45 27.70
N ILE A 231 -12.67 12.86 28.58
CA ILE A 231 -12.40 12.82 30.03
C ILE A 231 -11.14 11.98 30.24
N ARG A 232 -10.10 12.59 30.81
CA ARG A 232 -8.84 11.94 31.17
C ARG A 232 -8.74 11.92 32.69
N TYR A 233 -8.58 10.73 33.25
CA TYR A 233 -8.34 10.55 34.68
C TYR A 233 -6.86 10.82 34.98
N VAL A 234 -6.52 12.10 35.12
CA VAL A 234 -5.17 12.57 35.49
C VAL A 234 -5.29 13.35 36.79
N LEU A 235 -4.37 13.10 37.73
CA LEU A 235 -4.28 13.86 38.97
C LEU A 235 -3.74 15.26 38.67
N HIS A 236 -4.50 16.29 39.04
CA HIS A 236 -4.06 17.68 38.95
C HIS A 236 -3.66 18.17 40.35
N GLU A 237 -2.36 18.35 40.60
CA GLU A 237 -1.81 18.73 41.92
C GLU A 237 -2.46 19.99 42.51
N LYS A 238 -2.80 20.97 41.67
CA LYS A 238 -3.49 22.21 42.10
C LYS A 238 -4.93 21.98 42.57
N LEU A 239 -5.55 20.87 42.20
CA LEU A 239 -6.95 20.54 42.53
C LEU A 239 -7.07 19.49 43.64
N GLU A 240 -5.96 18.89 44.09
CA GLU A 240 -5.96 17.80 45.08
C GLU A 240 -6.58 18.22 46.43
N HIS A 241 -6.38 19.48 46.82
CA HIS A 241 -6.86 20.03 48.09
C HIS A 241 -7.76 21.26 47.90
N PHE A 242 -8.50 21.32 46.78
CA PHE A 242 -9.25 22.53 46.43
C PHE A 242 -10.41 22.83 47.41
N MET A 243 -11.05 21.80 47.97
CA MET A 243 -12.08 21.96 49.00
C MET A 243 -12.01 20.85 50.04
N GLU A 244 -12.31 21.18 51.29
CA GLU A 244 -12.48 20.21 52.37
C GLU A 244 -13.84 19.51 52.26
N PRO A 245 -13.92 18.19 52.57
CA PRO A 245 -15.19 17.48 52.60
C PRO A 245 -16.11 18.07 53.67
N MET A 246 -17.17 18.76 53.24
CA MET A 246 -18.17 19.29 54.16
C MET A 246 -19.19 18.21 54.54
N PRO A 247 -19.60 18.13 55.81
CA PRO A 247 -20.71 17.27 56.20
C PRO A 247 -21.97 17.70 55.43
N PRO A 248 -22.82 16.74 55.02
CA PRO A 248 -24.03 17.06 54.27
C PRO A 248 -24.92 18.00 55.08
N LYS A 249 -25.42 19.07 54.44
CA LYS A 249 -26.32 20.05 55.07
C LYS A 249 -27.61 19.42 55.61
N TYR A 250 -28.02 18.29 55.02
CA TYR A 250 -29.21 17.55 55.44
C TYR A 250 -28.82 16.13 55.82
N LYS A 251 -29.11 15.76 57.07
CA LYS A 251 -28.97 14.38 57.56
C LYS A 251 -30.27 13.63 57.31
N MET A 252 -30.39 13.01 56.14
CA MET A 252 -31.41 12.00 55.90
C MET A 252 -30.81 10.62 56.16
N ASP A 253 -31.59 9.72 56.76
CA ASP A 253 -31.15 8.35 56.97
C ASP A 253 -30.99 7.63 55.63
N SER A 254 -29.87 6.92 55.47
CA SER A 254 -29.50 6.25 54.22
C SER A 254 -30.55 5.21 53.79
N LYS A 255 -31.21 4.59 54.77
CA LYS A 255 -32.31 3.64 54.53
C LYS A 255 -33.52 4.30 53.85
N VAL A 256 -33.87 5.51 54.29
CA VAL A 256 -35.00 6.26 53.73
C VAL A 256 -34.68 6.76 52.32
N ILE A 257 -33.44 7.20 52.07
CA ILE A 257 -32.98 7.59 50.73
C ILE A 257 -33.06 6.41 49.76
N ASN A 258 -32.58 5.24 50.16
CA ASN A 258 -32.62 4.06 49.30
C ASN A 258 -34.05 3.64 48.99
N LEU A 259 -34.94 3.64 49.99
CA LEU A 259 -36.37 3.36 49.78
C LEU A 259 -36.99 4.35 48.81
N LEU A 260 -36.72 5.65 48.97
CA LEU A 260 -37.18 6.70 48.07
C LEU A 260 -36.68 6.50 46.63
N ILE A 261 -35.38 6.23 46.44
CA ILE A 261 -34.80 5.97 45.11
C ILE A 261 -35.44 4.75 44.47
N THR A 262 -35.66 3.68 45.23
CA THR A 262 -36.34 2.47 44.72
C THR A 262 -37.81 2.69 44.39
N SER A 263 -38.44 3.68 45.01
CA SER A 263 -39.82 4.08 44.73
C SER A 263 -39.96 5.05 43.55
N LEU A 264 -38.88 5.73 43.15
CA LEU A 264 -38.92 6.83 42.18
C LEU A 264 -39.12 6.40 40.72
N PHE A 265 -38.89 5.12 40.39
CA PHE A 265 -38.97 4.59 39.03
C PHE A 265 -39.74 3.27 38.92
N LYS A 266 -40.81 3.10 39.70
CA LYS A 266 -41.79 2.03 39.49
C LYS A 266 -42.90 2.48 38.54
#